data_AF-T2SZE8-F1
#
_entry.id   AF-T2SZE8-F1
#
_cell.length_a   1.000
_cell.length_b   1.000
_cell.length_c   1.000
_cell.angle_alpha   90.00
_cell.angle_beta   90.00
_cell.angle_gamma   90.00
#
_symmetry.space_group_name_H-M   'P 1'
#
loop_
_entity.id
_entity.type
_entity.pdbx_description
1 polymer ?
#
loop_
_entity_poly.entity_id
_entity_poly.type
_entity_poly.pdbx_seq_one_letter_code
_entity_poly.pdbx_strand_id
1 'polypeptide(L)'
;MAKNNQSQRLSKQHKESLGVANIFTDEARLHDMGVSSISKLVMQKLEDEFKSLSFRHRASITKEEINSVLQGLDDELGRTLFIQSSKIKPDGGIIEVKDDDGNWRVILITEAKYQGKDIENIQKGILVGKYSNQDLMQAGNAIERAYKNIAEMANFMLKELHFPYILFLEGSNFLTQTISVKRPDGRVVTLEYNSGVLNRLDKLTAANYGMPINQNLCQNKFVQYRDRIIMLQAISIYTQGDGQKWNLNKMFEIMLEVARTSLKVLGSSLFNQIIGKNNVKKSD
;
A
#
# COMPACT_ATOMS: atom_id res chain seq x y z
N MET A 1 -22.92 17.68 -31.39
CA MET A 1 -22.07 16.54 -31.79
C MET A 1 -20.77 16.59 -30.98
N ALA A 2 -20.74 15.90 -29.84
CA ALA A 2 -19.56 15.81 -28.97
C ALA A 2 -18.60 14.74 -29.53
N LYS A 3 -17.49 15.17 -30.14
CA LYS A 3 -16.47 14.29 -30.73
C LYS A 3 -15.41 13.88 -29.69
N ASN A 4 -15.35 12.59 -29.39
CA ASN A 4 -14.15 11.74 -29.27
C ASN A 4 -12.94 12.17 -28.42
N ASN A 5 -13.13 12.76 -27.23
CA ASN A 5 -12.03 12.94 -26.26
C ASN A 5 -11.81 11.75 -25.32
N GLN A 6 -12.65 10.71 -25.33
CA GLN A 6 -12.47 9.51 -24.50
C GLN A 6 -11.47 8.51 -25.09
N SER A 7 -11.46 8.31 -26.40
CA SER A 7 -10.64 7.29 -27.09
C SER A 7 -9.14 7.62 -27.08
N GLN A 8 -8.75 8.90 -27.17
CA GLN A 8 -7.35 9.29 -27.04
C GLN A 8 -6.80 9.07 -25.61
N ARG A 9 -7.64 9.25 -24.59
CA ARG A 9 -7.28 9.03 -23.18
C ARG A 9 -7.06 7.54 -22.87
N LEU A 10 -7.95 6.68 -23.36
CA LEU A 10 -7.81 5.22 -23.31
C LEU A 10 -6.55 4.73 -24.04
N SER A 11 -6.25 5.28 -25.22
CA SER A 11 -5.06 4.86 -25.99
C SER A 11 -3.73 5.21 -25.31
N LYS A 12 -3.70 6.28 -24.51
CA LYS A 12 -2.50 6.72 -23.78
C LYS A 12 -2.27 5.85 -22.54
N GLN A 13 -3.35 5.52 -21.81
CA GLN A 13 -3.30 4.53 -20.72
C GLN A 13 -2.84 3.15 -21.22
N HIS A 14 -3.33 2.71 -22.38
CA HIS A 14 -2.91 1.43 -22.98
C HIS A 14 -1.44 1.42 -23.42
N LYS A 15 -0.87 2.55 -23.86
CA LYS A 15 0.55 2.64 -24.25
C LYS A 15 1.50 2.69 -23.06
N GLU A 16 1.10 3.31 -21.95
CA GLU A 16 1.87 3.26 -20.69
C GLU A 16 1.82 1.87 -20.05
N SER A 17 0.67 1.18 -20.11
CA SER A 17 0.54 -0.20 -19.60
C SER A 17 1.31 -1.22 -20.45
N LEU A 18 1.50 -0.99 -21.76
CA LEU A 18 2.28 -1.87 -22.64
C LEU A 18 3.77 -1.95 -22.26
N GLY A 19 4.34 -0.89 -21.66
CA GLY A 19 5.71 -0.94 -21.13
C GLY A 19 5.85 -1.75 -19.83
N VAL A 20 4.75 -1.87 -19.07
CA VAL A 20 4.67 -2.58 -17.79
C VAL A 20 4.29 -4.05 -17.97
N ALA A 21 3.45 -4.35 -18.97
CA ALA A 21 3.04 -5.70 -19.35
C ALA A 21 4.23 -6.63 -19.70
N ASN A 22 5.38 -6.06 -20.08
CA ASN A 22 6.60 -6.80 -20.42
C ASN A 22 7.54 -7.10 -19.25
N ILE A 23 7.32 -6.58 -18.04
CA ILE A 23 8.23 -6.85 -16.89
C ILE A 23 8.07 -8.30 -16.39
N PHE A 24 6.90 -8.89 -16.62
CA PHE A 24 6.43 -10.12 -16.00
C PHE A 24 5.89 -11.11 -17.03
N THR A 25 6.48 -11.18 -18.22
CA THR A 25 6.03 -12.05 -19.33
C THR A 25 6.27 -13.54 -19.10
N ASP A 26 7.05 -13.93 -18.10
CA ASP A 26 7.25 -15.34 -17.74
C ASP A 26 6.32 -15.74 -16.59
N GLU A 27 5.16 -16.29 -16.93
CA GLU A 27 4.15 -16.79 -15.99
C GLU A 27 4.71 -17.76 -14.94
N ALA A 28 5.79 -18.50 -15.27
CA ALA A 28 6.45 -19.43 -14.36
C ALA A 28 7.24 -18.76 -13.21
N ARG A 29 7.68 -17.49 -13.35
CA ARG A 29 8.33 -16.73 -12.26
C ARG A 29 7.33 -16.03 -11.33
N LEU A 30 6.08 -15.85 -11.78
CA LEU A 30 5.05 -15.07 -11.06
C LEU A 30 4.39 -15.81 -9.91
N HIS A 31 4.37 -17.14 -9.93
CA HIS A 31 3.57 -17.90 -8.97
C HIS A 31 4.07 -17.85 -7.50
N ASP A 32 5.25 -17.29 -7.25
CA ASP A 32 5.87 -17.28 -5.91
C ASP A 32 6.45 -15.91 -5.48
N MET A 33 6.14 -14.83 -6.20
CA MET A 33 6.65 -13.49 -5.86
C MET A 33 5.77 -12.80 -4.81
N GLY A 34 6.27 -12.69 -3.59
CA GLY A 34 5.64 -11.90 -2.54
C GLY A 34 5.71 -10.39 -2.79
N VAL A 35 4.88 -9.64 -2.06
CA VAL A 35 4.79 -8.16 -2.11
C VAL A 35 6.17 -7.46 -1.96
N SER A 36 7.10 -8.05 -1.20
CA SER A 36 8.47 -7.54 -1.06
C SER A 36 9.28 -7.56 -2.35
N SER A 37 9.11 -8.59 -3.16
CA SER A 37 9.81 -8.73 -4.44
C SER A 37 9.33 -7.67 -5.44
N ILE A 38 8.02 -7.40 -5.45
CA ILE A 38 7.42 -6.34 -6.28
C ILE A 38 7.95 -4.97 -5.85
N SER A 39 8.00 -4.70 -4.54
CA SER A 39 8.57 -3.46 -3.99
C SER A 39 10.01 -3.22 -4.46
N LYS A 40 10.85 -4.26 -4.48
CA LYS A 40 12.22 -4.15 -5.01
C LYS A 40 12.26 -3.86 -6.52
N LEU A 41 11.35 -4.43 -7.30
CA LEU A 41 11.23 -4.11 -8.73
C LEU A 41 10.78 -2.66 -8.96
N VAL A 42 9.88 -2.14 -8.11
CA VAL A 42 9.48 -0.74 -8.16
C VAL A 42 10.69 0.16 -7.89
N MET A 43 11.51 -0.17 -6.89
CA MET A 43 12.76 0.57 -6.62
C MET A 43 13.69 0.57 -7.84
N GLN A 44 13.94 -0.59 -8.44
CA GLN A 44 14.78 -0.70 -9.65
C GLN A 44 14.24 0.16 -10.79
N LYS A 45 12.92 0.16 -11.00
CA LYS A 45 12.29 1.00 -12.01
C LYS A 45 12.49 2.49 -11.75
N LEU A 46 12.45 2.90 -10.48
CA LEU A 46 12.71 4.29 -10.08
C LEU A 46 14.18 4.66 -10.27
N GLU A 47 15.12 3.76 -9.97
CA GLU A 47 16.55 3.95 -10.23
C GLU A 47 16.84 4.16 -11.73
N ASP A 48 16.19 3.37 -12.59
CA ASP A 48 16.29 3.51 -14.04
C ASP A 48 15.73 4.85 -14.56
N GLU A 49 14.60 5.30 -13.99
CA GLU A 49 13.93 6.54 -14.37
C GLU A 49 14.63 7.80 -13.83
N PHE A 50 15.17 7.73 -12.62
CA PHE A 50 15.72 8.87 -11.89
C PHE A 50 17.19 8.63 -11.52
N LYS A 51 18.05 8.50 -12.54
CA LYS A 51 19.48 8.17 -12.40
C LYS A 51 20.30 9.09 -11.48
N SER A 52 19.83 10.32 -11.24
CA SER A 52 20.49 11.28 -10.36
C SER A 52 20.09 11.14 -8.88
N LEU A 53 19.05 10.36 -8.58
CA LEU A 53 18.56 10.11 -7.24
C LEU A 53 19.11 8.78 -6.71
N SER A 54 19.31 8.72 -5.40
CA SER A 54 19.71 7.49 -4.71
C SER A 54 18.52 6.90 -3.97
N PHE A 55 18.25 5.62 -4.20
CA PHE A 55 17.17 4.88 -3.55
C PHE A 55 17.74 3.79 -2.63
N ARG A 56 16.96 3.37 -1.64
CA ARG A 56 17.25 2.17 -0.86
C ARG A 56 15.98 1.46 -0.43
N HIS A 57 16.08 0.14 -0.26
CA HIS A 57 15.03 -0.69 0.33
C HIS A 57 15.41 -1.09 1.76
N ARG A 58 14.44 -1.02 2.66
CA ARG A 58 14.56 -1.46 4.05
C ARG A 58 13.46 -2.45 4.38
N ALA A 59 13.81 -3.49 5.13
CA ALA A 59 12.83 -4.46 5.63
C ALA A 59 12.14 -4.02 6.94
N SER A 60 12.70 -3.03 7.64
CA SER A 60 12.21 -2.63 8.97
C SER A 60 12.64 -1.23 9.38
N ILE A 61 11.84 -0.63 10.27
CA ILE A 61 12.14 0.59 11.02
C ILE A 61 12.11 0.25 12.51
N THR A 62 13.13 0.68 13.24
CA THR A 62 13.18 0.48 14.70
C THR A 62 12.28 1.47 15.41
N LYS A 63 11.79 1.11 16.61
CA LYS A 63 10.99 2.02 17.43
C LYS A 63 11.80 3.23 17.89
N GLU A 64 13.11 3.04 18.07
CA GLU A 64 14.05 4.13 18.38
C GLU A 64 14.08 5.18 17.27
N GLU A 65 14.18 4.80 15.99
CA GLU A 65 14.11 5.74 14.86
C GLU A 65 12.80 6.54 14.85
N ILE A 66 11.67 5.89 15.13
CA ILE A 66 10.35 6.55 15.24
C ILE A 66 10.35 7.57 16.37
N ASN A 67 10.83 7.17 17.53
CA ASN A 67 10.93 8.03 18.70
C ASN A 67 11.85 9.24 18.45
N SER A 68 12.99 9.06 17.79
CA SER A 68 13.91 10.14 17.45
C SER A 68 13.28 11.18 16.51
N VAL A 69 12.47 10.74 15.54
CA VAL A 69 11.72 11.68 14.69
C VAL A 69 10.70 12.47 15.50
N LEU A 70 9.95 11.80 16.38
CA LEU A 70 8.95 12.43 17.23
C LEU A 70 9.57 13.44 18.21
N GLN A 71 10.68 13.09 18.86
CA GLN A 71 11.41 13.98 19.77
C GLN A 71 11.98 15.21 19.04
N GLY A 72 12.32 15.08 17.76
CA GLY A 72 12.73 16.21 16.94
C GLY A 72 11.59 17.19 16.61
N LEU A 73 10.33 16.82 16.86
CA LEU A 73 9.16 17.67 16.65
C LEU A 73 8.67 18.31 17.95
N ASP A 74 8.70 17.57 19.05
CA ASP A 74 8.19 18.02 20.35
C ASP A 74 8.87 17.22 21.48
N ASP A 75 9.27 17.93 22.55
CA ASP A 75 10.00 17.37 23.68
C ASP A 75 9.18 16.39 24.52
N GLU A 76 7.87 16.30 24.39
CA GLU A 76 7.05 15.33 25.12
C GLU A 76 6.85 14.01 24.34
N LEU A 77 7.13 14.01 23.03
CA LEU A 77 6.85 12.86 22.16
C LEU A 77 8.02 11.86 22.11
N GLY A 78 7.71 10.60 21.77
CA GLY A 78 8.71 9.56 21.55
C GLY A 78 9.55 9.17 22.78
N ARG A 79 9.08 9.40 24.01
CA ARG A 79 9.86 9.17 25.24
C ARG A 79 9.91 7.72 25.72
N THR A 80 8.98 6.87 25.30
CA THR A 80 8.87 5.50 25.82
C THR A 80 9.52 4.46 24.90
N LEU A 81 10.41 3.63 25.43
CA LEU A 81 10.96 2.46 24.76
C LEU A 81 11.30 1.37 25.79
N PHE A 82 10.41 0.38 25.97
CA PHE A 82 10.61 -0.71 26.93
C PHE A 82 11.49 -1.84 26.40
N ILE A 83 11.48 -2.05 25.07
CA ILE A 83 12.24 -3.10 24.39
C ILE A 83 13.10 -2.45 23.32
N GLN A 84 14.42 -2.41 23.53
CA GLN A 84 15.36 -1.73 22.64
C GLN A 84 15.38 -2.30 21.21
N SER A 85 15.16 -3.61 21.07
CA SER A 85 15.12 -4.30 19.77
C SER A 85 13.77 -4.17 19.04
N SER A 86 12.82 -3.42 19.60
CA SER A 86 11.48 -3.25 19.02
C SER A 86 11.55 -2.60 17.64
N LYS A 87 10.82 -3.16 16.69
CA LYS A 87 10.77 -2.70 15.30
C LYS A 87 9.47 -3.11 14.64
N ILE A 88 9.10 -2.35 13.61
CA ILE A 88 8.05 -2.72 12.68
C ILE A 88 8.64 -3.29 11.40
N LYS A 89 7.93 -4.23 10.80
CA LYS A 89 8.32 -4.94 9.57
C LYS A 89 7.11 -5.02 8.63
N PRO A 90 6.93 -4.04 7.74
CA PRO A 90 5.97 -4.15 6.66
C PRO A 90 6.37 -5.28 5.72
N ASP A 91 5.42 -6.13 5.31
CA ASP A 91 5.71 -7.33 4.51
C ASP A 91 6.38 -7.00 3.16
N GLY A 92 6.02 -5.87 2.55
CA GLY A 92 6.62 -5.37 1.31
C GLY A 92 7.86 -4.50 1.53
N GLY A 93 8.20 -4.21 2.78
CA GLY A 93 9.28 -3.31 3.15
C GLY A 93 8.99 -1.85 2.82
N ILE A 94 10.05 -1.06 2.80
CA ILE A 94 10.02 0.39 2.75
C ILE A 94 11.04 0.84 1.72
N ILE A 95 10.63 1.69 0.78
CA ILE A 95 11.54 2.35 -0.17
C ILE A 95 11.74 3.79 0.29
N GLU A 96 13.00 4.23 0.30
CA GLU A 96 13.39 5.59 0.60
C GLU A 96 14.21 6.18 -0.54
N VAL A 97 14.12 7.50 -0.70
CA VAL A 97 14.99 8.31 -1.57
C VAL A 97 15.85 9.23 -0.71
N LYS A 98 17.10 9.46 -1.12
CA LYS A 98 17.97 10.43 -0.45
C LYS A 98 17.68 11.85 -0.96
N ASP A 99 17.39 12.78 -0.06
CA ASP A 99 17.15 14.18 -0.40
C ASP A 99 18.44 15.01 -0.52
N ASP A 100 18.29 16.25 -0.94
CA ASP A 100 19.41 17.17 -1.21
C ASP A 100 20.24 17.48 0.05
N ASP A 101 19.63 17.38 1.24
CA ASP A 101 20.29 17.53 2.54
C ASP A 101 20.92 16.22 3.04
N GLY A 102 20.80 15.15 2.26
CA GLY A 102 21.34 13.83 2.54
C GLY A 102 20.49 12.96 3.45
N ASN A 103 19.26 13.39 3.77
CA ASN A 103 18.32 12.63 4.59
C ASN A 103 17.58 11.60 3.74
N TRP A 104 17.29 10.43 4.32
CA TRP A 104 16.47 9.41 3.67
C TRP A 104 14.99 9.70 3.92
N ARG A 105 14.21 9.79 2.85
CA ARG A 105 12.79 10.14 2.84
C ARG A 105 11.99 8.96 2.32
N VAL A 106 11.01 8.49 3.09
CA VAL A 106 10.18 7.35 2.71
C VAL A 106 9.30 7.72 1.53
N ILE A 107 9.31 6.90 0.47
CA ILE A 107 8.49 7.10 -0.74
C ILE A 107 7.49 5.98 -0.99
N LEU A 108 7.65 4.83 -0.34
CA LEU A 108 6.71 3.71 -0.45
C LEU A 108 6.78 2.80 0.77
N ILE A 109 5.62 2.42 1.31
CA ILE A 109 5.48 1.39 2.33
C ILE A 109 4.38 0.44 1.86
N THR A 110 4.64 -0.87 1.86
CA THR A 110 3.68 -1.84 1.34
C THR A 110 3.44 -2.99 2.33
N GLU A 111 2.17 -3.31 2.54
CA GLU A 111 1.73 -4.52 3.24
C GLU A 111 0.68 -5.25 2.42
N ALA A 112 0.68 -6.58 2.50
CA ALA A 112 -0.33 -7.43 1.90
C ALA A 112 -0.94 -8.33 2.98
N LYS A 113 -2.26 -8.33 3.10
CA LYS A 113 -2.99 -9.15 4.09
C LYS A 113 -4.01 -10.02 3.40
N TYR A 114 -4.00 -11.30 3.77
CA TYR A 114 -4.96 -12.29 3.33
C TYR A 114 -5.89 -12.67 4.48
N GLN A 115 -7.20 -12.62 4.26
CA GLN A 115 -8.18 -13.12 5.24
C GLN A 115 -9.42 -13.69 4.56
N GLY A 116 -9.87 -14.84 5.08
CA GLY A 116 -11.05 -15.55 4.60
C GLY A 116 -10.73 -16.55 3.50
N LYS A 117 -10.85 -17.85 3.84
CA LYS A 117 -10.59 -18.99 2.94
C LYS A 117 -11.85 -19.57 2.31
N ASP A 118 -12.99 -18.89 2.44
CA ASP A 118 -14.30 -19.46 2.11
C ASP A 118 -14.40 -19.86 0.62
N ILE A 119 -13.86 -19.04 -0.29
CA ILE A 119 -13.80 -19.38 -1.72
C ILE A 119 -13.05 -20.70 -1.96
N GLU A 120 -11.85 -20.85 -1.39
CA GLU A 120 -11.04 -22.06 -1.55
C GLU A 120 -11.70 -23.29 -0.92
N ASN A 121 -12.32 -23.12 0.25
CA ASN A 121 -13.01 -24.21 0.95
C ASN A 121 -14.21 -24.71 0.14
N ILE A 122 -15.02 -23.79 -0.39
CA ILE A 122 -16.19 -24.13 -1.22
C ILE A 122 -15.74 -24.84 -2.50
N GLN A 123 -14.72 -24.33 -3.19
CA GLN A 123 -14.18 -24.97 -4.40
C GLN A 123 -13.67 -26.39 -4.13
N LYS A 124 -13.12 -26.65 -2.94
CA LYS A 124 -12.63 -27.97 -2.51
C LYS A 124 -13.72 -28.85 -1.90
N GLY A 125 -14.95 -28.36 -1.75
CA GLY A 125 -16.04 -29.07 -1.10
C GLY A 125 -15.87 -29.23 0.42
N ILE A 126 -14.99 -28.46 1.04
CA ILE A 126 -14.73 -28.52 2.48
C ILE A 126 -15.84 -27.77 3.22
N LEU A 127 -16.41 -28.40 4.24
CA LEU A 127 -17.31 -27.75 5.20
C LEU A 127 -16.52 -27.31 6.42
N VAL A 128 -16.95 -26.20 7.01
CA VAL A 128 -16.28 -25.51 8.11
C VAL A 128 -17.21 -25.37 9.33
N GLY A 129 -16.72 -24.72 10.38
CA GLY A 129 -17.42 -24.57 11.66
C GLY A 129 -17.13 -25.71 12.64
N LYS A 130 -17.55 -25.54 13.90
CA LYS A 130 -17.28 -26.50 14.99
C LYS A 130 -17.75 -27.93 14.68
N TYR A 131 -18.83 -28.05 13.91
CA TYR A 131 -19.45 -29.31 13.54
C TYR A 131 -19.21 -29.69 12.06
N SER A 132 -18.32 -28.96 11.36
CA SER A 132 -18.00 -29.19 9.94
C SER A 132 -19.24 -29.30 9.04
N ASN A 133 -20.21 -28.40 9.26
CA ASN A 133 -21.52 -28.42 8.62
C ASN A 133 -21.91 -27.10 7.96
N GLN A 134 -21.00 -26.12 7.89
CA GLN A 134 -21.22 -24.80 7.32
C GLN A 134 -20.39 -24.62 6.05
N ASP A 135 -20.89 -23.86 5.08
CA ASP A 135 -20.09 -23.47 3.91
C ASP A 135 -19.17 -22.29 4.18
N LEU A 136 -19.56 -21.43 5.13
CA LEU A 136 -18.89 -20.17 5.44
C LEU A 136 -18.38 -20.18 6.88
N MET A 137 -17.18 -19.67 7.06
CA MET A 137 -16.61 -19.40 8.37
C MET A 137 -16.97 -17.98 8.80
N GLN A 138 -17.37 -17.80 10.06
CA GLN A 138 -17.50 -16.46 10.62
C GLN A 138 -16.13 -15.77 10.65
N ALA A 139 -16.02 -14.64 9.97
CA ALA A 139 -14.74 -13.96 9.83
C ALA A 139 -14.20 -13.45 11.18
N GLY A 140 -12.90 -13.63 11.42
CA GLY A 140 -12.22 -13.10 12.60
C GLY A 140 -11.87 -11.61 12.47
N ASN A 141 -11.21 -11.08 13.50
CA ASN A 141 -10.79 -9.67 13.59
C ASN A 141 -9.26 -9.47 13.48
N ALA A 142 -8.53 -10.48 13.00
CA ALA A 142 -7.06 -10.44 12.94
C ALA A 142 -6.51 -9.30 12.08
N ILE A 143 -7.29 -8.82 11.11
CA ILE A 143 -6.96 -7.70 10.23
C ILE A 143 -6.80 -6.35 10.96
N GLU A 144 -7.43 -6.18 12.12
CA GLU A 144 -7.32 -4.95 12.93
C GLU A 144 -5.87 -4.70 13.39
N ARG A 145 -5.01 -5.73 13.40
CA ARG A 145 -3.57 -5.58 13.71
C ARG A 145 -2.82 -4.71 12.70
N ALA A 146 -3.36 -4.47 11.49
CA ALA A 146 -2.76 -3.59 10.51
C ALA A 146 -2.58 -2.15 11.05
N TYR A 147 -3.51 -1.68 11.89
CA TYR A 147 -3.46 -0.31 12.45
C TYR A 147 -2.19 -0.03 13.24
N LYS A 148 -1.60 -1.05 13.87
CA LYS A 148 -0.37 -0.88 14.63
C LYS A 148 0.75 -0.37 13.72
N ASN A 149 0.99 -1.02 12.58
CA ASN A 149 2.06 -0.59 11.67
C ASN A 149 1.71 0.73 10.97
N ILE A 150 0.44 0.96 10.67
CA ILE A 150 -0.06 2.22 10.09
C ILE A 150 0.24 3.39 11.04
N ALA A 151 -0.13 3.28 12.31
CA ALA A 151 0.09 4.33 13.30
C ALA A 151 1.59 4.59 13.54
N GLU A 152 2.41 3.53 13.59
CA GLU A 152 3.86 3.66 13.74
C GLU A 152 4.50 4.40 12.56
N MET A 153 4.09 4.09 11.33
CA MET A 153 4.58 4.80 10.15
C MET A 153 4.02 6.23 10.02
N ALA A 154 2.78 6.46 10.44
CA ALA A 154 2.19 7.80 10.48
C ALA A 154 3.01 8.71 11.41
N ASN A 155 3.36 8.21 12.59
CA ASN A 155 4.25 8.89 13.54
C ASN A 155 5.65 9.14 12.96
N PHE A 156 6.25 8.13 12.31
CA PHE A 156 7.56 8.27 11.67
C PHE A 156 7.57 9.33 10.56
N MET A 157 6.44 9.52 9.89
CA MET A 157 6.27 10.45 8.78
C MET A 157 5.45 11.69 9.18
N LEU A 158 5.37 12.02 10.48
CA LEU A 158 4.49 13.10 10.95
C LEU A 158 4.85 14.49 10.39
N LYS A 159 6.13 14.68 10.04
CA LYS A 159 6.64 15.90 9.38
C LYS A 159 6.44 15.94 7.86
N GLU A 160 5.99 14.84 7.27
CA GLU A 160 5.89 14.66 5.82
C GLU A 160 4.53 15.13 5.29
N LEU A 161 4.51 15.63 4.06
CA LEU A 161 3.29 16.07 3.36
C LEU A 161 2.64 14.96 2.53
N HIS A 162 3.18 13.74 2.61
CA HIS A 162 2.68 12.54 1.98
C HIS A 162 2.73 11.36 2.96
N PHE A 163 1.87 10.38 2.72
CA PHE A 163 1.82 9.13 3.46
C PHE A 163 1.63 7.95 2.48
N PRO A 164 2.74 7.42 1.92
CA PRO A 164 2.72 6.46 0.81
C PRO A 164 2.55 5.02 1.31
N TYR A 165 1.58 4.81 2.19
CA TYR A 165 1.30 3.51 2.78
C TYR A 165 0.21 2.80 2.00
N ILE A 166 0.54 1.64 1.43
CA ILE A 166 -0.38 0.82 0.65
C ILE A 166 -0.69 -0.46 1.42
N LEU A 167 -1.98 -0.76 1.58
CA LEU A 167 -2.47 -2.01 2.12
C LEU A 167 -3.23 -2.79 1.04
N PHE A 168 -2.64 -3.87 0.56
CA PHE A 168 -3.28 -4.82 -0.35
C PHE A 168 -4.07 -5.86 0.44
N LEU A 169 -5.34 -6.02 0.11
CA LEU A 169 -6.27 -6.96 0.75
C LEU A 169 -6.69 -8.03 -0.24
N GLU A 170 -6.66 -9.28 0.22
CA GLU A 170 -7.03 -10.46 -0.55
C GLU A 170 -7.89 -11.43 0.28
N GLY A 171 -8.84 -12.09 -0.37
CA GLY A 171 -9.64 -13.15 0.21
C GLY A 171 -11.11 -12.79 0.42
N SER A 172 -11.88 -13.80 0.78
CA SER A 172 -13.35 -13.74 0.86
C SER A 172 -13.90 -12.78 1.93
N ASN A 173 -13.07 -12.26 2.84
CA ASN A 173 -13.50 -11.26 3.83
C ASN A 173 -13.40 -9.82 3.31
N PHE A 174 -12.90 -9.60 2.08
CA PHE A 174 -12.71 -8.27 1.51
C PHE A 174 -13.45 -8.08 0.18
N LEU A 175 -14.57 -8.78 0.00
CA LEU A 175 -15.38 -8.67 -1.20
C LEU A 175 -15.97 -7.26 -1.35
N THR A 176 -16.02 -6.77 -2.59
CA THR A 176 -16.76 -5.55 -2.95
C THR A 176 -17.87 -5.81 -3.97
N GLN A 177 -18.03 -7.06 -4.38
CA GLN A 177 -19.10 -7.53 -5.25
C GLN A 177 -19.55 -8.93 -4.81
N THR A 178 -20.84 -9.22 -4.93
CA THR A 178 -21.37 -10.56 -4.67
C THR A 178 -20.83 -11.53 -5.71
N ILE A 179 -20.33 -12.67 -5.25
CA ILE A 179 -19.80 -13.73 -6.12
C ILE A 179 -20.55 -15.04 -5.88
N SER A 180 -20.49 -15.93 -6.87
CA SER A 180 -21.02 -17.28 -6.76
C SER A 180 -19.90 -18.29 -6.99
N VAL A 181 -19.77 -19.24 -6.08
CA VAL A 181 -18.72 -20.26 -6.11
C VAL A 181 -19.38 -21.63 -6.19
N LYS A 182 -19.03 -22.41 -7.21
CA LYS A 182 -19.56 -23.76 -7.41
C LYS A 182 -18.74 -24.77 -6.62
N ARG A 183 -19.42 -25.66 -5.89
CA ARG A 183 -18.86 -26.80 -5.17
C ARG A 183 -18.66 -28.00 -6.10
N PRO A 184 -17.80 -28.97 -5.73
CA PRO A 184 -17.64 -30.22 -6.48
C PRO A 184 -18.93 -31.03 -6.66
N ASP A 185 -19.85 -30.94 -5.69
CA ASP A 185 -21.18 -31.59 -5.70
C ASP A 185 -22.20 -30.90 -6.64
N GLY A 186 -21.79 -29.82 -7.32
CA GLY A 186 -22.62 -29.05 -8.25
C GLY A 186 -23.41 -27.91 -7.62
N ARG A 187 -23.51 -27.86 -6.28
CA ARG A 187 -24.20 -26.78 -5.56
C ARG A 187 -23.47 -25.46 -5.73
N VAL A 188 -24.22 -24.38 -5.92
CA VAL A 188 -23.69 -23.01 -6.00
C VAL A 188 -23.88 -22.32 -4.66
N VAL A 189 -22.80 -21.77 -4.11
CA VAL A 189 -22.81 -20.98 -2.88
C VAL A 189 -22.62 -19.51 -3.26
N THR A 190 -23.57 -18.66 -2.87
CA THR A 190 -23.50 -17.22 -3.08
C THR A 190 -22.86 -16.54 -1.88
N LEU A 191 -21.82 -15.74 -2.11
CA LEU A 191 -21.13 -14.96 -1.09
C LEU A 191 -21.51 -13.50 -1.29
N GLU A 192 -22.39 -13.01 -0.42
CA GLU A 192 -22.84 -11.62 -0.41
C GLU A 192 -21.76 -10.72 0.18
N TYR A 193 -21.29 -9.75 -0.59
CA TYR A 193 -20.20 -8.88 -0.16
C TYR A 193 -20.59 -8.00 1.03
N ASN A 194 -21.86 -7.65 1.18
CA ASN A 194 -22.38 -6.83 2.27
C ASN A 194 -22.78 -7.64 3.52
N SER A 195 -22.45 -8.94 3.57
CA SER A 195 -22.71 -9.77 4.74
C SER A 195 -21.71 -9.51 5.86
N GLY A 196 -22.20 -9.11 7.05
CA GLY A 196 -21.39 -8.93 8.25
C GLY A 196 -20.76 -10.23 8.78
N VAL A 197 -21.20 -11.40 8.28
CA VAL A 197 -20.57 -12.70 8.58
C VAL A 197 -19.20 -12.80 7.92
N LEU A 198 -19.06 -12.25 6.71
CA LEU A 198 -17.86 -12.35 5.88
C LEU A 198 -17.03 -11.06 5.89
N ASN A 199 -17.66 -9.92 5.60
CA ASN A 199 -16.93 -8.71 5.23
C ASN A 199 -16.23 -8.05 6.43
N ARG A 200 -14.97 -7.67 6.25
CA ARG A 200 -14.15 -6.97 7.24
C ARG A 200 -13.51 -5.68 6.72
N LEU A 201 -13.94 -5.17 5.56
CA LEU A 201 -13.45 -3.90 5.00
C LEU A 201 -13.69 -2.73 5.95
N ASP A 202 -14.87 -2.65 6.58
CA ASP A 202 -15.19 -1.59 7.54
C ASP A 202 -14.29 -1.59 8.79
N LYS A 203 -13.58 -2.70 9.04
CA LYS A 203 -12.55 -2.70 10.10
C LYS A 203 -11.37 -1.83 9.73
N LEU A 204 -11.12 -1.56 8.45
CA LEU A 204 -9.95 -0.83 7.94
C LEU A 204 -10.26 0.59 7.45
N THR A 205 -11.52 0.95 7.22
CA THR A 205 -11.89 2.26 6.65
C THR A 205 -11.55 3.45 7.55
N ALA A 206 -11.34 3.25 8.86
CA ALA A 206 -10.84 4.32 9.71
C ALA A 206 -9.39 4.73 9.36
N ALA A 207 -8.58 3.82 8.79
CA ALA A 207 -7.20 4.10 8.40
C ALA A 207 -7.08 5.07 7.21
N ASN A 208 -8.16 5.27 6.45
CA ASN A 208 -8.22 6.25 5.38
C ASN A 208 -9.38 7.24 5.54
N TYR A 209 -9.92 7.38 6.75
CA TYR A 209 -11.01 8.30 7.09
C TYR A 209 -12.30 8.10 6.27
N GLY A 210 -12.55 6.87 5.78
CA GLY A 210 -13.69 6.58 4.92
C GLY A 210 -13.57 7.17 3.52
N MET A 211 -12.38 7.60 3.11
CA MET A 211 -12.11 7.97 1.72
C MET A 211 -12.22 6.74 0.81
N PRO A 212 -12.41 6.91 -0.51
CA PRO A 212 -12.60 5.78 -1.41
C PRO A 212 -11.41 4.80 -1.37
N ILE A 213 -11.73 3.51 -1.33
CA ILE A 213 -10.75 2.43 -1.54
C ILE A 213 -10.37 2.33 -3.02
N ASN A 214 -9.31 1.58 -3.31
CA ASN A 214 -8.72 1.42 -4.64
C ASN A 214 -8.28 2.75 -5.28
N GLN A 215 -7.84 3.70 -4.45
CA GLN A 215 -7.34 5.00 -4.86
C GLN A 215 -6.01 5.32 -4.19
N ASN A 216 -5.19 6.07 -4.91
CA ASN A 216 -3.94 6.63 -4.42
C ASN A 216 -4.25 7.83 -3.52
N LEU A 217 -4.07 7.64 -2.21
CA LEU A 217 -4.28 8.64 -1.17
C LEU A 217 -2.96 9.16 -0.59
N CYS A 218 -1.86 9.00 -1.34
CA CYS A 218 -0.51 9.30 -0.89
C CYS A 218 -0.31 10.76 -0.46
N GLN A 219 -0.94 11.74 -1.13
CA GLN A 219 -0.78 13.15 -0.75
C GLN A 219 -1.67 13.46 0.45
N ASN A 220 -1.09 13.98 1.54
CA ASN A 220 -1.84 14.26 2.76
C ASN A 220 -2.93 15.31 2.50
N LYS A 221 -4.09 15.11 3.13
CA LYS A 221 -5.22 16.03 3.04
C LYS A 221 -5.20 16.98 4.23
N PHE A 222 -5.43 18.26 3.98
CA PHE A 222 -5.61 19.25 5.04
C PHE A 222 -7.09 19.57 5.16
N VAL A 223 -7.63 19.49 6.38
CA VAL A 223 -9.02 19.86 6.69
C VAL A 223 -9.03 21.04 7.63
N GLN A 224 -9.86 22.04 7.33
CA GLN A 224 -10.05 23.18 8.19
C GLN A 224 -11.27 22.96 9.09
N TYR A 225 -11.09 23.18 10.38
CA TYR A 225 -12.19 23.24 11.34
C TYR A 225 -12.02 24.46 12.23
N ARG A 226 -12.89 25.46 12.05
CA ARG A 226 -12.78 26.77 12.69
C ARG A 226 -11.43 27.42 12.37
N ASP A 227 -10.63 27.68 13.40
CA ASP A 227 -9.31 28.28 13.40
C ASP A 227 -8.17 27.26 13.26
N ARG A 228 -8.48 25.96 13.15
CA ARG A 228 -7.49 24.88 13.09
C ARG A 228 -7.39 24.29 11.69
N ILE A 229 -6.16 23.97 11.29
CA ILE A 229 -5.85 23.17 10.12
C ILE A 229 -5.29 21.84 10.62
N ILE A 230 -5.89 20.73 10.19
CA ILE A 230 -5.52 19.38 10.61
C ILE A 230 -5.03 18.63 9.38
N MET A 231 -3.82 18.08 9.46
CA MET A 231 -3.27 17.20 8.43
C MET A 231 -3.79 15.77 8.66
N LEU A 232 -4.27 15.14 7.59
CA LEU A 232 -4.76 13.76 7.57
C LEU A 232 -3.80 12.88 6.78
N GLN A 233 -3.31 11.82 7.42
CA GLN A 233 -2.45 10.80 6.81
C GLN A 233 -3.30 9.57 6.48
N ALA A 234 -3.89 9.57 5.28
CA ALA A 234 -4.77 8.48 4.83
C ALA A 234 -3.96 7.40 4.12
N ILE A 235 -4.16 6.13 4.50
CA ILE A 235 -3.54 5.02 3.74
C ILE A 235 -4.29 4.75 2.44
N SER A 236 -3.59 4.22 1.44
CA SER A 236 -4.20 3.74 0.21
C SER A 236 -4.59 2.27 0.37
N ILE A 237 -5.88 2.00 0.60
CA ILE A 237 -6.42 0.64 0.76
C ILE A 237 -6.82 0.11 -0.60
N TYR A 238 -6.23 -1.00 -1.02
CA TYR A 238 -6.58 -1.69 -2.25
C TYR A 238 -7.11 -3.08 -1.96
N THR A 239 -8.18 -3.48 -2.64
CA THR A 239 -8.75 -4.82 -2.54
C THR A 239 -9.11 -5.39 -3.90
N GLN A 240 -8.94 -6.71 -4.03
CA GLN A 240 -9.40 -7.46 -5.18
C GLN A 240 -10.85 -7.91 -4.89
N GLY A 241 -11.81 -7.15 -5.42
CA GLY A 241 -13.21 -7.17 -5.00
C GLY A 241 -13.97 -8.48 -5.19
N ASP A 242 -13.46 -9.37 -6.03
CA ASP A 242 -13.98 -10.72 -6.28
C ASP A 242 -13.31 -11.80 -5.40
N GLY A 243 -12.45 -11.39 -4.47
CA GLY A 243 -11.75 -12.28 -3.53
C GLY A 243 -10.64 -13.11 -4.16
N GLN A 244 -10.32 -12.88 -5.44
CA GLN A 244 -9.24 -13.54 -6.15
C GLN A 244 -7.87 -13.03 -5.70
N LYS A 245 -6.82 -13.78 -6.11
CA LYS A 245 -5.44 -13.37 -5.89
C LYS A 245 -5.10 -12.09 -6.63
N TRP A 246 -4.20 -11.29 -6.06
CA TRP A 246 -3.69 -10.10 -6.73
C TRP A 246 -2.92 -10.43 -8.01
N ASN A 247 -3.20 -9.67 -9.08
CA ASN A 247 -2.34 -9.63 -10.25
C ASN A 247 -1.07 -8.81 -9.93
N LEU A 248 0.11 -9.41 -10.13
CA LEU A 248 1.38 -8.80 -9.76
C LEU A 248 1.71 -7.53 -10.57
N ASN A 249 1.34 -7.47 -11.84
CA ASN A 249 1.53 -6.28 -12.67
C ASN A 249 0.70 -5.12 -12.14
N LYS A 250 -0.55 -5.39 -11.76
CA LYS A 250 -1.43 -4.39 -11.16
C LYS A 250 -0.89 -3.88 -9.82
N MET A 251 -0.37 -4.79 -8.97
CA MET A 251 0.30 -4.37 -7.73
C MET A 251 1.51 -3.48 -8.01
N PHE A 252 2.35 -3.85 -8.98
CA PHE A 252 3.50 -3.06 -9.39
C PHE A 252 3.10 -1.67 -9.88
N GLU A 253 2.10 -1.57 -10.76
CA GLU A 253 1.59 -0.29 -11.28
C GLU A 253 1.11 0.62 -10.15
N ILE A 254 0.31 0.09 -9.23
CA ILE A 254 -0.21 0.83 -8.06
C ILE A 254 0.95 1.32 -7.19
N MET A 255 1.91 0.46 -6.87
CA MET A 255 3.08 0.82 -6.06
C MET A 255 3.93 1.90 -6.72
N LEU A 256 4.17 1.78 -8.03
CA LEU A 256 4.94 2.74 -8.79
C LEU A 256 4.23 4.10 -8.87
N GLU A 257 2.91 4.12 -9.03
CA GLU A 257 2.10 5.34 -9.03
C GLU A 257 2.21 6.09 -7.70
N VAL A 258 2.06 5.38 -6.58
CA VAL A 258 2.19 5.95 -5.23
C VAL A 258 3.62 6.46 -5.00
N ALA A 259 4.65 5.70 -5.36
CA ALA A 259 6.03 6.11 -5.20
C ALA A 259 6.37 7.38 -6.01
N ARG A 260 5.88 7.48 -7.24
CA ARG A 260 6.00 8.71 -8.06
C ARG A 260 5.24 9.89 -7.45
N THR A 261 4.11 9.64 -6.81
CA THR A 261 3.36 10.68 -6.08
C THR A 261 4.18 11.22 -4.91
N SER A 262 4.85 10.36 -4.14
CA SER A 262 5.81 10.77 -3.10
C SER A 262 6.94 11.63 -3.67
N LEU A 263 7.58 11.19 -4.76
CA LEU A 263 8.66 11.96 -5.40
C LEU A 263 8.18 13.34 -5.87
N LYS A 264 6.95 13.44 -6.38
CA LYS A 264 6.34 14.72 -6.75
C LYS A 264 6.16 15.64 -5.55
N VAL A 265 5.68 15.12 -4.41
CA VAL A 265 5.52 15.90 -3.18
C VAL A 265 6.88 16.34 -2.63
N LEU A 266 7.90 15.48 -2.73
CA LEU A 266 9.27 15.77 -2.31
C LEU A 266 10.07 16.61 -3.31
N GLY A 267 9.48 17.05 -4.43
CA GLY A 267 10.22 17.64 -5.55
C GLY A 267 11.12 18.82 -5.19
N SER A 268 10.72 19.66 -4.21
CA SER A 268 11.55 20.77 -3.72
C SER A 268 12.81 20.31 -3.00
N SER A 269 12.77 19.17 -2.30
CA SER A 269 13.89 18.59 -1.56
C SER A 269 14.79 17.70 -2.42
N LEU A 270 14.43 17.48 -3.69
CA LEU A 270 15.17 16.65 -4.65
C LEU A 270 15.74 17.48 -5.81
N PHE A 271 15.47 18.78 -5.83
CA PHE A 271 15.68 19.65 -6.98
C PHE A 271 17.17 19.74 -7.36
N ASN A 272 18.07 19.89 -6.39
CA ASN A 272 19.50 20.07 -6.64
C ASN A 272 20.15 18.84 -7.26
N GLN A 273 19.75 17.64 -6.81
CA GLN A 273 20.16 16.37 -7.41
C GLN A 273 19.63 16.22 -8.83
N ILE A 274 18.37 16.58 -9.09
CA ILE A 274 17.74 16.45 -10.42
C ILE A 274 18.41 17.36 -11.46
N ILE A 275 18.72 18.62 -11.11
CA ILE A 275 19.33 19.59 -12.02
C ILE A 275 20.87 19.53 -12.06
N GLY A 276 21.50 18.67 -11.26
CA GLY A 276 22.95 18.49 -11.24
C GLY A 276 23.75 19.64 -10.60
N LYS A 277 23.14 20.42 -9.69
CA LYS A 277 23.81 21.57 -9.05
C LYS A 277 24.85 21.20 -7.98
N ASN A 278 25.07 19.92 -7.71
CA ASN A 278 26.02 19.44 -6.70
C ASN A 278 27.52 19.55 -7.09
N ASN A 279 27.85 20.19 -8.21
CA ASN A 279 29.25 20.41 -8.64
C ASN A 279 29.81 21.81 -8.36
N VAL A 280 29.08 22.72 -7.69
CA VAL A 280 29.69 23.98 -7.24
C VAL A 280 30.18 23.79 -5.81
N LYS A 281 31.42 23.33 -5.69
CA LYS A 281 32.21 23.49 -4.46
C LYS A 281 32.09 24.96 -4.04
N LYS A 282 31.53 25.23 -2.85
CA LYS A 282 31.83 26.47 -2.14
C LYS A 282 33.31 26.41 -1.77
N SER A 283 34.14 27.03 -2.59
CA SER A 283 35.45 27.50 -2.18
C SER A 283 35.22 28.75 -1.34
N ASP A 284 35.52 28.66 -0.05
CA ASP A 284 36.16 29.71 0.74
C ASP A 284 36.98 29.02 1.83
#